data_AF-A0A2N2PTS6-F1
#
_entry.id   AF-A0A2N2PTS6-F1
#
_cell.length_a   1.000
_cell.length_b   1.000
_cell.length_c   1.000
_cell.angle_alpha   90.00
_cell.angle_beta   90.00
_cell.angle_gamma   90.00
#
_symmetry.space_group_name_H-M   'P 1'
#
loop_
_entity.id
_entity.type
_entity.pdbx_description
1 polymer ?
#
loop_
_entity_poly.entity_id
_entity_poly.type
_entity_poly.pdbx_seq_one_letter_code
_entity_poly.pdbx_strand_id
1 'polypeptide(L)'
;MKKNGKPQILGRYIVADPEICHGKPTFRGTRVFVSDVLDMVASGMAWETIIEQWHSSVTKDAITEAVTLASEAFFKHTDEFVVELTPT
;
A
#
# COMPACT_ATOMS: atom_id res chain seq x y z
N MET A 1 7.50 -16.38 -18.63
CA MET A 1 6.60 -17.35 -17.97
C MET A 1 5.47 -16.57 -17.33
N LYS A 2 4.23 -16.68 -17.83
CA LYS A 2 3.08 -16.01 -17.20
C LYS A 2 2.75 -16.77 -15.92
N LYS A 3 2.99 -16.17 -14.75
CA LYS A 3 2.38 -16.69 -13.51
C LYS A 3 0.89 -16.49 -13.69
N ASN A 4 0.15 -17.56 -14.02
CA ASN A 4 -1.30 -17.62 -13.86
C ASN A 4 -1.60 -17.56 -12.35
N GLY A 5 -1.38 -16.40 -11.75
CA GLY A 5 -1.61 -16.18 -10.33
C GLY A 5 -3.03 -15.70 -10.15
N LYS A 6 -3.81 -16.44 -9.37
CA LYS A 6 -5.13 -15.96 -8.94
C LYS A 6 -4.96 -14.63 -8.17
N PRO A 7 -5.94 -13.73 -8.21
CA PRO A 7 -5.91 -12.53 -7.39
C PRO A 7 -5.69 -12.87 -5.92
N GLN A 8 -4.73 -12.20 -5.29
CA GLN A 8 -4.41 -12.34 -3.88
C GLN A 8 -5.10 -11.24 -3.10
N ILE A 9 -5.92 -11.66 -2.16
CA ILE A 9 -6.62 -10.79 -1.23
C ILE A 9 -5.68 -10.46 -0.07
N LEU A 10 -5.43 -9.17 0.17
CA LEU A 10 -4.60 -8.67 1.27
C LEU A 10 -5.52 -7.89 2.21
N GLY A 11 -5.97 -8.53 3.29
CA GLY A 11 -6.98 -7.94 4.17
C GLY A 11 -8.33 -7.73 3.47
N ARG A 12 -9.05 -6.68 3.87
CA ARG A 12 -10.41 -6.37 3.43
C ARG A 12 -10.46 -5.46 2.22
N TYR A 13 -9.53 -4.54 2.05
CA TYR A 13 -9.57 -3.45 1.08
C TYR A 13 -8.50 -3.53 0.00
N ILE A 14 -7.50 -4.42 0.11
CA ILE A 14 -6.40 -4.49 -0.85
C ILE A 14 -6.42 -5.82 -1.62
N VAL A 15 -6.05 -5.75 -2.90
CA VAL A 15 -5.88 -6.90 -3.80
C VAL A 15 -4.63 -6.75 -4.65
N ALA A 16 -3.91 -7.84 -4.83
CA ALA A 16 -2.80 -7.98 -5.77
C ALA A 16 -3.21 -9.00 -6.85
N ASP A 17 -3.51 -8.50 -8.05
CA ASP A 17 -3.97 -9.32 -9.17
C ASP A 17 -2.96 -9.25 -10.32
N PRO A 18 -2.30 -10.35 -10.73
CA PRO A 18 -1.34 -10.34 -11.83
C PRO A 18 -1.87 -9.76 -13.15
N GLU A 19 -3.18 -9.81 -13.38
CA GLU A 19 -3.83 -9.25 -14.56
C GLU A 19 -4.13 -7.74 -14.43
N ILE A 20 -4.07 -7.19 -13.21
CA ILE A 20 -4.30 -5.77 -12.91
C ILE A 20 -3.00 -5.14 -12.40
N CYS A 21 -2.53 -4.12 -13.11
CA CYS A 21 -1.34 -3.37 -12.71
C CYS A 21 -0.12 -4.26 -12.36
N HIS A 22 0.03 -5.37 -13.10
CA HIS A 22 1.14 -6.32 -12.99
C HIS A 22 1.26 -7.03 -11.62
N GLY A 23 0.16 -7.19 -10.88
CA GLY A 23 0.18 -7.85 -9.58
C GLY A 23 0.63 -6.97 -8.43
N LYS A 24 0.85 -5.68 -8.67
CA LYS A 24 1.10 -4.73 -7.58
C LYS A 24 -0.18 -4.51 -6.76
N PRO A 25 -0.08 -4.32 -5.43
CA PRO A 25 -1.25 -4.06 -4.59
C PRO A 25 -2.02 -2.81 -5.00
N THR A 26 -3.34 -2.97 -5.15
CA THR A 26 -4.30 -1.90 -5.43
C THR A 26 -5.46 -1.97 -4.44
N PHE A 27 -6.16 -0.86 -4.24
CA PHE A 27 -7.42 -0.88 -3.49
C PHE A 27 -8.50 -1.60 -4.32
N ARG A 28 -9.24 -2.50 -3.68
CA ARG A 28 -10.26 -3.34 -4.32
C ARG A 28 -11.27 -2.51 -5.10
N GLY A 29 -11.55 -2.95 -6.32
CA GLY A 29 -12.48 -2.25 -7.21
C GLY A 29 -11.91 -0.98 -7.83
N THR A 30 -10.63 -0.66 -7.60
CA THR A 30 -9.94 0.50 -8.16
C THR A 30 -8.67 0.08 -8.91
N ARG A 31 -8.04 1.03 -9.59
CA ARG A 31 -6.65 0.91 -10.09
C ARG A 31 -5.69 1.84 -9.33
N VAL A 32 -6.08 2.28 -8.13
CA VAL A 32 -5.24 3.13 -7.29
C VAL A 32 -4.23 2.24 -6.58
N PHE A 33 -2.95 2.52 -6.77
CA PHE A 33 -1.90 1.77 -6.08
C PHE A 33 -1.88 2.09 -4.60
N VAL A 34 -1.61 1.06 -3.80
CA VAL A 34 -1.37 1.25 -2.36
C VAL A 34 -0.14 2.13 -2.14
N SER A 35 0.89 2.03 -3.00
CA SER A 35 2.08 2.88 -2.92
C SER A 35 1.75 4.37 -3.05
N ASP A 36 0.90 4.76 -4.00
CA ASP A 36 0.59 6.17 -4.24
C ASP A 36 -0.09 6.80 -3.01
N VAL A 37 -0.99 6.05 -2.37
CA VAL A 37 -1.66 6.48 -1.14
C VAL A 37 -0.68 6.51 0.04
N LEU A 38 0.22 5.53 0.18
CA LEU A 38 1.24 5.55 1.23
C LEU A 38 2.24 6.70 1.04
N ASP A 39 2.60 7.04 -0.20
CA ASP A 39 3.45 8.20 -0.51
C ASP A 39 2.76 9.51 -0.15
N MET A 40 1.45 9.64 -0.42
CA MET A 40 0.66 10.78 0.04
C MET A 40 0.61 10.87 1.56
N VAL A 41 0.40 9.75 2.26
CA VAL A 41 0.45 9.71 3.74
C VAL A 41 1.83 10.12 4.24
N ALA A 42 2.91 9.61 3.64
CA ALA A 42 4.29 9.94 3.99
C ALA A 42 4.62 11.43 3.75
N SER A 43 3.98 12.05 2.74
CA SER A 43 4.09 13.49 2.49
C SER A 43 3.38 14.37 3.53
N GLY A 44 2.67 13.76 4.49
CA GLY A 44 1.89 14.46 5.51
C GLY A 44 0.52 14.94 5.04
N MET A 45 0.01 14.42 3.92
CA MET A 45 -1.30 14.81 3.39
C MET A 45 -2.43 14.35 4.35
N ALA A 46 -3.38 15.25 4.61
CA ALA A 46 -4.57 14.92 5.40
C ALA A 46 -5.38 13.81 4.70
N TRP A 47 -5.88 12.85 5.47
CA TRP A 47 -6.55 11.67 4.93
C TRP A 47 -7.82 12.04 4.16
N GLU A 48 -8.56 13.04 4.64
CA GLU A 48 -9.74 13.56 3.98
C GLU A 48 -9.39 14.10 2.57
N THR A 49 -8.26 14.79 2.42
CA THR A 49 -7.75 15.26 1.12
C THR A 49 -7.36 14.11 0.20
N ILE A 50 -6.72 13.05 0.73
CA ILE A 50 -6.40 11.85 -0.06
C ILE A 50 -7.69 11.21 -0.60
N ILE A 51 -8.70 11.05 0.25
CA ILE A 51 -10.00 10.47 -0.11
C ILE A 51 -10.67 11.32 -1.21
N GLU A 52 -10.65 12.64 -1.07
CA GLU A 52 -11.19 13.58 -2.07
C GLU A 52 -10.45 13.49 -3.41
N GLN A 53 -9.11 13.44 -3.41
CA GLN A 53 -8.29 13.30 -4.62
C GLN A 53 -8.62 12.03 -5.40
N TRP A 54 -8.94 10.94 -4.69
CA TRP A 54 -9.36 9.69 -5.31
C TRP A 54 -10.88 9.59 -5.50
N HIS A 55 -11.61 10.70 -5.44
CA HIS A 55 -13.06 10.77 -5.65
C HIS A 55 -13.85 9.75 -4.81
N SER A 56 -13.47 9.58 -3.53
CA SER A 56 -14.04 8.60 -2.59
C SER A 56 -13.91 7.12 -3.01
N SER A 57 -13.08 6.81 -4.02
CA SER A 57 -12.80 5.42 -4.41
C SER A 57 -11.88 4.69 -3.42
N VAL A 58 -11.10 5.45 -2.65
CA VAL A 58 -10.32 4.97 -1.50
C VAL A 58 -10.94 5.54 -0.23
N THR A 59 -11.33 4.67 0.70
CA THR A 59 -12.00 5.06 1.95
C THR A 59 -11.00 5.23 3.09
N LYS A 60 -11.41 5.92 4.16
CA LYS A 60 -10.62 6.04 5.40
C LYS A 60 -10.17 4.68 5.96
N ASP A 61 -11.06 3.69 5.94
CA ASP A 61 -10.75 2.33 6.41
C ASP A 61 -9.72 1.64 5.51
N ALA A 62 -9.79 1.87 4.20
CA ALA A 62 -8.82 1.34 3.25
C ALA A 62 -7.42 1.95 3.48
N ILE A 63 -7.34 3.26 3.70
CA ILE A 63 -6.07 3.93 4.06
C ILE A 63 -5.54 3.38 5.39
N THR A 64 -6.41 3.20 6.40
CA THR A 64 -6.04 2.59 7.68
C THR A 64 -5.41 1.22 7.47
N GLU A 65 -6.07 0.33 6.72
CA GLU A 65 -5.56 -1.01 6.47
C GLU A 65 -4.22 -1.00 5.73
N ALA A 66 -4.05 -0.13 4.74
CA ALA A 66 -2.77 0.04 4.05
C ALA A 66 -1.64 0.43 5.01
N VAL A 67 -1.87 1.43 5.88
CA VAL A 67 -0.89 1.89 6.87
C VAL A 67 -0.59 0.80 7.90
N THR A 68 -1.61 0.07 8.38
CA THR A 68 -1.42 -1.05 9.31
C THR A 68 -0.54 -2.15 8.71
N LEU A 69 -0.85 -2.59 7.49
CA LEU A 69 -0.06 -3.63 6.82
C LEU A 69 1.37 -3.15 6.52
N ALA A 70 1.55 -1.88 6.14
CA ALA A 70 2.88 -1.29 5.94
C ALA A 70 3.68 -1.25 7.25
N SER A 71 3.05 -0.89 8.38
CA SER A 71 3.69 -0.91 9.69
C SER A 71 4.09 -2.32 10.12
N GLU A 72 3.23 -3.31 9.93
CA GLU A 72 3.57 -4.71 10.20
C GLU A 72 4.71 -5.22 9.31
N ALA A 73 4.70 -4.86 8.03
CA ALA A 73 5.78 -5.21 7.10
C ALA A 73 7.11 -4.57 7.54
N PHE A 74 7.09 -3.29 7.93
CA PHE A 74 8.28 -2.62 8.45
C PHE A 74 8.92 -3.39 9.61
N PHE A 75 8.13 -3.80 10.61
CA PHE A 75 8.65 -4.57 11.74
C PHE A 75 9.13 -5.99 11.39
N LYS A 76 8.60 -6.59 10.33
CA LYS A 76 9.05 -7.92 9.84
C LYS A 76 10.35 -7.86 9.04
N HIS A 77 10.72 -6.69 8.55
CA HIS A 77 11.86 -6.45 7.65
C HIS A 77 12.83 -5.41 8.21
N THR A 78 12.85 -5.17 9.53
CA THR A 78 13.69 -4.14 10.16
C THR A 78 15.17 -4.31 9.87
N ASP A 79 15.60 -5.57 9.71
CA ASP A 79 16.97 -5.96 9.39
C ASP A 79 17.44 -5.43 8.03
N GLU A 80 16.54 -5.24 7.07
CA GLU A 80 16.84 -4.66 5.76
C GLU A 80 17.17 -3.15 5.83
N PHE A 81 16.81 -2.48 6.93
CA PHE A 81 16.96 -1.04 7.11
C PHE A 81 18.05 -0.63 8.11
N VAL A 82 18.83 -1.59 8.62
CA VAL A 82 19.94 -1.28 9.53
C VAL A 82 21.03 -0.55 8.77
N VAL A 83 21.32 0.69 9.17
CA VAL A 83 22.46 1.46 8.68
C VAL A 83 23.59 1.33 9.69
N GLU A 84 24.80 0.96 9.23
CA GLU A 84 25.98 1.02 10.09
C GLU A 84 26.21 2.47 10.53
N LEU A 85 26.22 2.70 11.84
CA LEU A 85 26.63 3.99 12.40
C LEU A 85 28.11 4.18 12.08
N THR A 86 28.43 4.98 11.05
CA THR A 86 29.79 5.51 10.93
C THR A 86 30.04 6.42 12.14
N PRO A 87 31.02 6.12 13.01
CA PRO A 87 31.40 7.02 14.07
C PRO A 87 31.88 8.33 13.43
N THR A 88 31.24 9.44 13.77
CA THR A 88 31.67 10.79 13.42
C THR A 88 32.97 11.16 14.13
#